data_AF-A0A496Z1C1-F1
#
_entry.id   AF-A0A496Z1C1-F1
#
_cell.length_a   1.000
_cell.length_b   1.000
_cell.length_c   1.000
_cell.angle_alpha   90.00
_cell.angle_beta   90.00
_cell.angle_gamma   90.00
#
_symmetry.space_group_name_H-M   'P 1'
#
loop_
_entity.id
_entity.type
_entity.pdbx_description
1 polymer ?
#
loop_
_entity_poly.entity_id
_entity_poly.type
_entity_poly.pdbx_seq_one_letter_code
_entity_poly.pdbx_strand_id
1 'polypeptide(L)'
;MEKIAQNNHITWFDGYVSCKDRERLHGHRGAVIWFTGLSASGKSTIAHLVEKELHSRGCSTYVLDGDNVRHGLCSDLSFRPEDRAENIRRIGEMIKLF
;
A
#
# COMPACT_ATOMS: atom_id res chain seq x y z
N MET A 1 30.28 17.80 18.75
CA MET A 1 28.86 17.55 19.06
C MET A 1 28.58 16.08 18.83
N GLU A 2 28.18 15.42 19.91
CA GLU A 2 28.04 13.98 20.08
C GLU A 2 26.98 13.41 19.12
N LYS A 3 27.35 12.40 18.32
CA LYS A 3 26.39 11.64 17.51
C LYS A 3 25.54 10.83 18.48
N ILE A 4 24.28 11.23 18.65
CA ILE A 4 23.27 10.40 19.30
C ILE A 4 23.14 9.13 18.46
N ALA A 5 23.70 8.02 18.94
CA ALA A 5 23.42 6.71 18.40
C ALA A 5 21.94 6.41 18.63
N GLN A 6 21.16 6.32 17.56
CA GLN A 6 19.78 5.87 17.64
C GLN A 6 19.80 4.41 18.12
N ASN A 7 19.34 4.22 19.35
CA ASN A 7 19.17 2.93 20.00
C ASN A 7 17.95 2.20 19.38
N ASN A 8 18.02 1.81 18.11
CA ASN A 8 16.97 1.02 17.48
C ASN A 8 17.21 -0.46 17.74
N HIS A 9 16.71 -0.93 18.88
CA HIS A 9 16.55 -2.36 19.23
C HIS A 9 15.47 -3.04 18.36
N ILE A 10 15.38 -2.69 17.09
CA ILE A 10 14.41 -3.23 16.14
C ILE A 10 15.21 -3.89 15.03
N THR A 11 15.24 -5.22 15.05
CA THR A 11 15.78 -6.03 13.97
C THR A 11 14.64 -6.46 13.06
N TRP A 12 14.79 -6.28 11.75
CA TRP A 12 13.85 -6.81 10.79
C TRP A 12 13.86 -8.34 10.85
N PHE A 13 12.67 -8.94 10.93
CA PHE A 13 12.53 -10.39 10.85
C PHE A 13 11.98 -10.74 9.47
N ASP A 14 12.79 -11.42 8.66
CA ASP A 14 12.45 -11.74 7.26
C ASP A 14 11.28 -12.73 7.10
N GLY A 15 10.79 -13.29 8.21
CA GLY A 15 9.75 -14.32 8.18
C GLY A 15 10.27 -15.65 7.64
N TYR A 16 9.39 -16.66 7.66
CA TYR A 16 9.68 -17.98 7.08
C TYR A 16 9.20 -18.12 5.63
N VAL A 17 8.46 -17.13 5.12
CA VAL A 17 7.86 -17.13 3.79
C VAL A 17 8.35 -15.89 3.04
N SER A 18 9.14 -16.10 2.00
CA SER A 18 9.70 -15.02 1.20
C SER A 18 8.71 -14.51 0.14
N CYS A 19 9.03 -13.36 -0.46
CA CYS A 19 8.32 -12.85 -1.64
C CYS A 19 8.27 -13.90 -2.77
N LYS A 20 9.39 -14.60 -3.04
CA LYS A 20 9.46 -15.64 -4.08
C LYS A 20 8.53 -16.82 -3.82
N ASP A 21 8.34 -17.19 -2.55
CA ASP A 21 7.42 -18.27 -2.19
C ASP A 21 5.97 -17.88 -2.50
N ARG A 22 5.60 -16.62 -2.22
CA ARG A 22 4.28 -16.08 -2.58
C ARG A 22 4.09 -15.99 -4.09
N GLU A 23 5.10 -15.54 -4.83
CA GLU A 23 5.06 -15.50 -6.30
C GLU A 23 4.88 -16.90 -6.89
N ARG A 24 5.54 -17.91 -6.33
CA ARG A 24 5.39 -19.31 -6.74
C ARG A 24 4.00 -19.85 -6.43
N LEU A 25 3.44 -19.52 -5.26
CA LEU A 25 2.08 -19.91 -4.87
C LEU A 25 1.03 -19.30 -5.81
N HIS A 26 1.17 -18.02 -6.16
CA HIS A 26 0.21 -17.31 -6.99
C HIS A 26 0.44 -17.49 -8.50
N GLY A 27 1.61 -17.97 -8.92
CA GLY A 27 1.95 -18.14 -10.34
C GLY A 27 2.22 -16.82 -11.07
N HIS A 28 2.39 -15.71 -10.35
CA HIS A 28 2.71 -14.40 -10.90
C HIS A 28 3.56 -13.58 -9.93
N ARG A 29 4.21 -12.53 -10.44
CA ARG A 29 4.96 -11.58 -9.60
C ARG A 29 4.03 -10.63 -8.85
N GLY A 30 4.46 -10.17 -7.69
CA GLY A 30 3.83 -9.05 -7.00
C GLY A 30 4.08 -7.73 -7.75
N ALA A 31 3.10 -6.83 -7.75
CA ALA A 31 3.23 -5.50 -8.33
C ALA A 31 2.35 -4.49 -7.60
N VAL A 32 2.77 -3.23 -7.62
CA VAL A 32 2.02 -2.10 -7.09
C VAL A 32 1.66 -1.18 -8.25
N ILE A 33 0.37 -0.92 -8.44
CA ILE A 33 -0.13 0.01 -9.46
C ILE A 33 -0.64 1.26 -8.74
N TRP A 34 0.10 2.37 -8.87
CA TRP A 34 -0.24 3.62 -8.19
C TRP A 34 -0.98 4.59 -9.11
N PHE A 35 -2.29 4.72 -8.92
CA PHE A 35 -3.10 5.71 -9.64
C PHE A 35 -3.01 7.08 -8.98
N THR A 36 -2.60 8.10 -9.74
CA THR A 36 -2.51 9.50 -9.28
C THR A 36 -3.24 10.43 -10.25
N GLY A 37 -3.71 11.57 -9.75
CA GLY A 37 -4.55 12.50 -10.52
C GLY A 37 -5.55 13.27 -9.64
N LEU A 38 -6.19 14.28 -10.24
CA LEU A 38 -7.14 15.17 -9.56
C LEU A 38 -8.33 14.41 -8.95
N SER A 39 -8.96 15.00 -7.93
CA SER A 39 -10.23 14.47 -7.43
C SER A 39 -11.25 14.36 -8.57
N ALA A 40 -12.08 13.31 -8.55
CA ALA A 40 -13.03 12.98 -9.62
C ALA A 40 -12.44 12.67 -11.02
N SER A 41 -11.12 12.51 -11.17
CA SER A 41 -10.51 12.10 -12.46
C SER A 41 -10.72 10.62 -12.83
N GLY A 42 -11.54 9.87 -12.09
CA GLY A 42 -11.84 8.46 -12.36
C GLY A 42 -10.85 7.43 -11.80
N LYS A 43 -9.92 7.81 -10.91
CA LYS A 43 -8.90 6.89 -10.35
C LYS A 43 -9.50 5.64 -9.72
N SER A 44 -10.42 5.80 -8.77
CA SER A 44 -11.05 4.68 -8.07
C SER A 44 -11.86 3.81 -9.04
N THR A 45 -12.56 4.42 -10.00
CA THR A 45 -13.28 3.69 -11.05
C THR A 45 -12.36 2.78 -11.85
N ILE A 46 -11.23 3.32 -12.33
CA ILE A 46 -10.25 2.52 -13.09
C ILE A 46 -9.60 1.46 -12.20
N ALA A 47 -9.23 1.79 -10.96
CA ALA A 47 -8.59 0.86 -10.03
C ALA A 47 -9.48 -0.37 -9.77
N HIS A 48 -10.76 -0.18 -9.49
CA HIS A 48 -11.70 -1.28 -9.26
C HIS A 48 -12.02 -2.07 -10.55
N LEU A 49 -12.03 -1.43 -11.72
CA LEU A 49 -12.18 -2.15 -12.99
C LEU A 49 -10.95 -3.04 -13.29
N VAL A 50 -9.75 -2.52 -13.02
CA VAL A 50 -8.51 -3.30 -13.13
C VAL A 50 -8.48 -4.46 -12.14
N GLU A 51 -8.86 -4.23 -10.89
CA GLU A 51 -9.01 -5.28 -9.87
C GLU A 51 -9.98 -6.38 -10.33
N LYS A 52 -11.16 -5.99 -10.81
CA LYS A 52 -12.16 -6.94 -11.32
C LYS A 52 -11.61 -7.81 -12.46
N GLU A 53 -10.89 -7.20 -13.41
CA GLU A 53 -10.33 -7.91 -14.56
C GLU A 53 -9.14 -8.81 -14.19
N LEU A 54 -8.29 -8.39 -13.25
CA LEU A 54 -7.21 -9.24 -12.76
C LEU A 54 -7.74 -10.40 -11.92
N HIS A 55 -8.75 -10.15 -11.09
CA HIS A 55 -9.40 -11.18 -10.31
C HIS A 55 -10.07 -12.24 -11.20
N SER A 56 -10.73 -11.84 -12.29
CA SER A 56 -11.34 -12.78 -13.24
C SER A 56 -10.31 -13.69 -13.93
N ARG A 57 -9.05 -13.25 -14.00
CA ARG A 57 -7.90 -14.01 -14.53
C ARG A 57 -7.19 -14.85 -13.46
N GLY A 58 -7.71 -14.89 -12.23
CA GLY A 58 -7.14 -15.66 -11.13
C GLY A 58 -5.96 -14.99 -10.40
N CYS A 59 -5.71 -13.70 -10.66
CA CYS A 59 -4.69 -12.95 -9.93
C CYS A 59 -5.21 -12.55 -8.53
N SER A 60 -4.33 -12.65 -7.53
CA SER A 60 -4.61 -12.09 -6.21
C SER A 60 -4.37 -10.58 -6.23
N THR A 61 -5.42 -9.80 -6.02
CA THR A 61 -5.38 -8.33 -6.10
C THR A 61 -6.19 -7.69 -4.99
N TYR A 62 -5.81 -6.46 -4.63
CA TYR A 62 -6.55 -5.65 -3.67
C TYR A 62 -6.39 -4.16 -3.98
N VAL A 63 -7.47 -3.39 -3.87
CA VAL A 63 -7.45 -1.94 -4.04
C VAL A 63 -7.37 -1.21 -2.71
N LEU A 64 -6.39 -0.32 -2.60
CA LEU A 64 -6.23 0.62 -1.49
C LEU A 64 -6.73 2.00 -1.90
N ASP A 65 -8.03 2.22 -1.76
CA ASP A 65 -8.64 3.53 -2.04
C ASP A 65 -8.37 4.51 -0.90
N GLY A 66 -7.95 5.73 -1.24
CA GLY A 66 -7.69 6.83 -0.32
C GLY A 66 -8.89 7.18 0.56
N ASP A 67 -10.11 6.98 0.08
CA ASP A 67 -11.33 7.19 0.87
C ASP A 67 -11.60 6.01 1.83
N ASN A 68 -11.37 4.77 1.39
CA ASN A 68 -11.55 3.58 2.22
C ASN A 68 -10.57 3.53 3.39
N VAL A 69 -9.29 3.87 3.16
CA VAL A 69 -8.28 3.85 4.23
C VAL A 69 -8.54 4.92 5.31
N ARG A 70 -9.27 6.00 4.98
CA ARG A 70 -9.69 7.03 5.94
C ARG A 70 -10.75 6.55 6.92
N HIS A 71 -11.44 5.45 6.64
CA HIS A 71 -12.34 4.84 7.62
C HIS A 71 -11.60 4.03 8.71
N GLY A 72 -10.30 3.76 8.54
CA GLY A 72 -9.49 2.95 9.46
C GLY A 72 -8.08 3.49 9.66
N LEU A 73 -7.12 2.99 8.86
CA LEU A 73 -5.68 3.29 8.96
C LEU A 73 -5.35 4.80 9.05
N CYS A 74 -6.17 5.63 8.40
CA CYS A 74 -5.99 7.07 8.31
C CYS A 74 -7.19 7.85 8.89
N SER A 75 -7.92 7.25 9.84
CA SER A 75 -9.13 7.86 10.45
C SER A 75 -8.84 9.08 11.33
N ASP A 76 -7.61 9.23 11.79
CA ASP A 76 -7.11 10.39 12.53
C ASP A 76 -6.69 11.56 11.62
N LEU A 77 -6.62 11.36 10.30
CA LEU A 77 -6.13 12.35 9.35
C LEU A 77 -7.27 13.18 8.73
N SER A 78 -7.14 14.51 8.76
CA SER A 78 -8.06 15.41 8.08
C SER A 78 -7.71 15.58 6.59
N PHE A 79 -8.17 16.66 5.95
CA PHE A 79 -7.93 16.97 4.54
C PHE A 79 -6.90 18.08 4.32
N ARG A 80 -6.17 18.50 5.37
CA ARG A 80 -5.06 19.47 5.27
C ARG A 80 -3.91 18.92 4.41
N PRO A 81 -3.10 19.78 3.78
CA PRO A 81 -1.99 19.32 2.92
C PRO A 81 -1.04 18.33 3.61
N GLU A 82 -0.74 18.55 4.89
CA GLU A 82 0.16 17.71 5.68
C GLU A 82 -0.45 16.32 5.93
N ASP A 83 -1.74 16.29 6.27
CA ASP A 83 -2.50 15.05 6.47
C ASP A 83 -2.65 14.24 5.19
N ARG A 84 -2.71 14.91 4.02
CA ARG A 84 -2.69 14.21 2.72
C ARG A 84 -1.33 13.56 2.45
N ALA A 85 -0.24 14.24 2.79
CA ALA A 85 1.10 13.67 2.65
C ALA A 85 1.28 12.46 3.60
N GLU A 86 0.81 12.57 4.84
CA GLU A 86 0.86 11.47 5.81
C GLU A 86 -0.02 10.29 5.39
N ASN A 87 -1.21 10.54 4.84
CA ASN A 87 -2.06 9.50 4.28
C ASN A 87 -1.34 8.71 3.17
N ILE A 88 -0.67 9.40 2.25
CA ILE A 88 0.13 8.77 1.18
C ILE A 88 1.29 7.97 1.78
N ARG A 89 1.99 8.53 2.79
CA ARG A 89 3.09 7.84 3.48
C ARG A 89 2.62 6.55 4.15
N ARG A 90 1.51 6.58 4.89
CA ARG A 90 0.96 5.39 5.57
C ARG A 90 0.56 4.29 4.60
N ILE A 91 -0.11 4.65 3.51
CA ILE A 91 -0.45 3.69 2.44
C ILE A 91 0.83 3.08 1.85
N GLY A 92 1.84 3.90 1.57
CA GLY A 92 3.13 3.44 1.04
C GLY A 92 3.87 2.49 1.98
N GLU A 93 3.93 2.80 3.27
CA GLU A 93 4.55 1.91 4.27
C GLU A 93 3.75 0.63 4.47
N MET A 94 2.43 0.68 4.42
CA MET A 94 1.58 -0.53 4.48
C MET A 94 1.81 -1.45 3.28
N ILE A 95 1.94 -0.89 2.07
CA ILE A 95 2.21 -1.68 0.85
C ILE A 95 3.55 -2.42 0.95
N LYS A 96 4.58 -1.84 1.57
CA LYS A 96 5.89 -2.51 1.76
C LYS A 96 5.83 -3.77 2.62
N LEU A 97 4.73 -4.00 3.35
CA LEU A 97 4.54 -5.20 4.17
C LEU A 97 4.09 -6.40 3.33
N PHE A 98 3.79 -6.21 2.04
CA PHE A 98 3.35 -7.23 1.08
C PHE A 98 4.39 -7.45 -0.01
#